data_AF-A0AAW6HYY4-F1
#
_entry.id   AF-A0AAW6HYY4-F1
#
_cell.length_a   1.000
_cell.length_b   1.000
_cell.length_c   1.000
_cell.angle_alpha   90.00
_cell.angle_beta   90.00
_cell.angle_gamma   90.00
#
_symmetry.space_group_name_H-M   'P 1'
#
loop_
_entity.id
_entity.type
_entity.pdbx_description
1 polymer ?
#
loop_
_entity_poly.entity_id
_entity_poly.type
_entity_poly.pdbx_seq_one_letter_code
_entity_poly.pdbx_strand_id
1 'polypeptide(L)'
;MHISHRTEALTGGAVQAATQRDALLHHLSTEHGVALPDMQQHTVERCLEDPALPETVRELLSIRRQASTTSTAKYQALLNCTSRDGRLRGTLQFNGASRTGRWAGRLFQPHNLPRPTLSQPVITVGIDAMKAGCVDVVFDDVMALTSSALRSCLIAPTHKKLVVADLSNIEGRVLAWLAGETPKLHAFRDFDTCQGVDGTWHSGEAITHGALRGAPITLQRNAEHEPIRQGDDIYKRAYAHSFGIAPQAVTKEQRQIGKVQELALGYGGGVGAFAAFAAMYHIDLEAMAEQAALPPLLLQQAMEALQWTKANQRPTFGLSDRAWLACDVFKRAWRNAHPAIAAFWKALQFAATDAIRHPETAHTCCGITMQYSRAWLRMHLPSGRVLYYAAPRVDEHGALSYMGTHPITRKWTRITTYGGKLVENITQAVSRDVLAACMPAIEAAGYAIVLTVHDEMITEADDNAAFNAAHLAALMATPPHWAQGLPLAAEGFQTHRYRKQ
;
A
#
# COMPACT_ATOMS: atom_id res chain seq x y z
N MET A 1 -32.79 -1.68 -3.38
CA MET A 1 -34.05 -1.29 -4.05
C MET A 1 -34.34 0.21 -3.92
N HIS A 2 -34.07 0.86 -2.79
CA HIS A 2 -34.47 2.26 -2.55
C HIS A 2 -33.75 3.33 -3.42
N ILE A 3 -32.44 3.16 -3.70
CA ILE A 3 -31.62 4.20 -4.36
C ILE A 3 -31.95 4.37 -5.86
N SER A 4 -32.20 3.28 -6.58
CA SER A 4 -32.56 3.34 -8.01
C SER A 4 -33.92 4.01 -8.22
N HIS A 5 -34.93 3.65 -7.43
CA HIS A 5 -36.26 4.28 -7.49
C HIS A 5 -36.21 5.77 -7.14
N ARG A 6 -35.35 6.17 -6.19
CA ARG A 6 -35.15 7.58 -5.84
C ARG A 6 -34.39 8.35 -6.93
N THR A 7 -33.44 7.72 -7.62
CA THR A 7 -32.79 8.30 -8.81
C THR A 7 -33.81 8.54 -9.92
N GLU A 8 -34.65 7.53 -10.17
CA GLU A 8 -35.69 7.59 -11.20
C GLU A 8 -36.70 8.70 -10.88
N ALA A 9 -37.12 8.82 -9.62
CA ALA A 9 -38.02 9.88 -9.17
C ALA A 9 -37.40 11.28 -9.31
N LEU A 10 -36.15 11.47 -8.89
CA LEU A 10 -35.45 12.77 -8.97
C LEU A 10 -35.18 13.22 -10.41
N THR A 11 -35.07 12.27 -11.35
CA THR A 11 -34.77 12.56 -12.76
C THR A 11 -36.00 12.47 -13.67
N GLY A 12 -37.20 12.26 -13.12
CA GLY A 12 -38.43 12.08 -13.91
C GLY A 12 -38.36 10.89 -14.86
N GLY A 13 -37.60 9.84 -14.52
CA GLY A 13 -37.39 8.65 -15.35
C GLY A 13 -36.25 8.76 -16.37
N ALA A 14 -35.59 9.92 -16.50
CA ALA A 14 -34.49 10.10 -17.46
C ALA A 14 -33.25 9.25 -17.11
N VAL A 15 -33.04 8.96 -15.81
CA VAL A 15 -31.97 8.09 -15.33
C VAL A 15 -32.57 7.00 -14.45
N GLN A 16 -32.54 5.76 -14.93
CA GLN A 16 -33.10 4.59 -14.24
C GLN A 16 -32.27 4.16 -13.04
N ALA A 17 -30.95 4.37 -13.11
CA ALA A 17 -30.05 4.07 -12.01
C ALA A 17 -28.88 5.03 -12.00
N ALA A 18 -28.50 5.48 -10.80
CA ALA A 18 -27.36 6.38 -10.65
C ALA A 18 -26.04 5.78 -11.15
N THR A 19 -25.96 4.45 -11.39
CA THR A 19 -24.80 3.79 -12.02
C THR A 19 -24.64 4.11 -13.52
N GLN A 20 -25.68 4.61 -14.21
CA GLN A 20 -25.66 4.98 -15.63
C GLN A 20 -24.89 6.29 -15.86
N ARG A 21 -23.55 6.18 -15.93
CA ARG A 21 -22.62 7.33 -16.02
C ARG A 21 -23.04 8.36 -17.06
N ASP A 22 -23.21 7.93 -18.31
CA ASP A 22 -23.41 8.85 -19.43
C ASP A 22 -24.79 9.51 -19.39
N ALA A 23 -25.81 8.74 -19.00
CA ALA A 23 -27.17 9.27 -18.82
C ALA A 23 -27.23 10.30 -17.69
N LEU A 24 -26.55 10.05 -16.57
CA LEU A 24 -26.49 10.99 -15.45
C LEU A 24 -25.70 12.25 -15.81
N LEU A 25 -24.54 12.12 -16.47
CA LEU A 25 -23.78 13.29 -16.95
C LEU A 25 -24.61 14.15 -17.91
N HIS A 26 -25.34 13.51 -18.82
CA HIS A 26 -26.22 14.20 -19.74
C HIS A 26 -27.32 14.96 -19.00
N HIS A 27 -28.06 14.29 -18.10
CA HIS A 27 -29.13 14.89 -17.32
C HIS A 27 -28.66 16.08 -16.46
N LEU A 28 -27.53 15.94 -15.76
CA LEU A 28 -26.95 17.03 -14.97
C LEU A 28 -26.58 18.24 -15.83
N SER A 29 -26.03 18.00 -17.03
CA SER A 29 -25.66 19.07 -17.94
C SER A 29 -26.88 19.74 -18.59
N THR A 30 -27.91 18.98 -18.97
CA THR A 30 -29.05 19.53 -19.72
C THR A 30 -30.10 20.18 -18.83
N GLU A 31 -30.45 19.52 -17.71
CA GLU A 31 -31.55 19.97 -16.83
C GLU A 31 -31.06 20.91 -15.73
N HIS A 32 -29.79 20.80 -15.34
CA HIS A 32 -29.24 21.56 -14.22
C HIS A 32 -28.05 22.46 -14.58
N GLY A 33 -27.57 22.41 -15.83
CA GLY A 33 -26.42 23.21 -16.28
C GLY A 33 -25.10 22.85 -15.61
N VAL A 34 -25.02 21.71 -14.90
CA VAL A 34 -23.82 21.26 -14.19
C VAL A 34 -23.03 20.31 -15.07
N ALA A 35 -21.96 20.82 -15.68
CA ALA A 35 -21.05 20.03 -16.51
C ALA A 35 -19.90 19.45 -15.67
N LEU A 36 -19.83 18.13 -15.59
CA LEU A 36 -18.74 17.40 -14.93
C LEU A 36 -17.85 16.74 -16.00
N PRO A 37 -16.51 16.79 -15.86
CA PRO A 37 -15.60 16.18 -16.83
C PRO A 37 -15.65 14.65 -16.79
N ASP A 38 -15.96 14.08 -15.63
CA ASP A 38 -16.18 12.66 -15.42
C ASP A 38 -17.01 12.41 -14.14
N MET A 39 -17.27 11.13 -13.84
CA MET A 39 -17.94 10.69 -12.61
C MET A 39 -16.96 9.97 -11.68
N GLN A 40 -15.68 10.36 -11.70
CA GLN A 40 -14.69 9.83 -10.77
C GLN A 40 -14.95 10.36 -9.36
N GLN A 41 -14.55 9.57 -8.36
CA GLN A 41 -14.83 9.88 -6.96
C GLN A 41 -14.38 11.29 -6.56
N HIS A 42 -13.13 11.65 -6.87
CA HIS A 42 -12.58 12.97 -6.55
C HIS A 42 -13.34 14.13 -7.21
N THR A 43 -13.79 13.96 -8.47
CA THR A 43 -14.58 14.94 -9.20
C THR A 43 -15.95 15.15 -8.54
N VAL A 44 -16.61 14.05 -8.15
CA VAL A 44 -17.91 14.08 -7.47
C VAL A 44 -17.79 14.68 -6.07
N GLU A 45 -16.76 14.32 -5.30
CA GLU A 45 -16.50 14.85 -3.96
C GLU A 45 -16.26 16.36 -4.00
N ARG A 46 -15.37 16.83 -4.88
CA ARG A 46 -15.11 18.27 -5.07
C ARG A 46 -16.37 19.03 -5.48
N CYS A 47 -17.23 18.44 -6.31
CA CYS A 47 -18.49 19.07 -6.70
C CYS A 47 -19.48 19.15 -5.54
N LEU A 48 -19.54 18.12 -4.68
CA LEU A 48 -20.38 18.13 -3.48
C LEU A 48 -19.91 19.15 -2.43
N GLU A 49 -18.66 19.58 -2.45
CA GLU A 49 -18.14 20.63 -1.56
C GLU A 49 -18.55 22.05 -1.99
N ASP A 50 -19.03 22.23 -3.23
CA ASP A 50 -19.50 23.53 -3.73
C ASP A 50 -20.80 23.96 -3.03
N PRO A 51 -20.81 25.07 -2.26
CA PRO A 51 -22.02 25.56 -1.59
C PRO A 51 -23.11 26.02 -2.57
N ALA A 52 -22.74 26.39 -3.79
CA ALA A 52 -23.67 26.87 -4.82
C ALA A 52 -24.34 25.74 -5.62
N LEU A 53 -24.00 24.47 -5.33
CA LEU A 53 -24.56 23.33 -6.05
C LEU A 53 -26.07 23.18 -5.77
N PRO A 54 -26.93 23.08 -6.81
CA PRO A 54 -28.36 22.86 -6.64
C PRO A 54 -28.66 21.61 -5.80
N GLU A 55 -29.65 21.68 -4.91
CA GLU A 55 -29.93 20.61 -3.95
C GLU A 55 -30.30 19.28 -4.63
N THR A 56 -31.04 19.33 -5.75
CA THR A 56 -31.37 18.14 -6.55
C THR A 56 -30.12 17.48 -7.13
N VAL A 57 -29.15 18.27 -7.59
CA VAL A 57 -27.86 17.78 -8.09
C VAL A 57 -27.02 17.21 -6.94
N ARG A 58 -27.01 17.88 -5.79
CA ARG A 58 -26.34 17.40 -4.57
C ARG A 58 -26.88 16.04 -4.15
N GLU A 59 -28.19 15.86 -4.16
CA GLU A 59 -28.84 14.59 -3.84
C GLU A 59 -28.50 13.51 -4.89
N LEU A 60 -28.61 13.83 -6.18
CA LEU A 60 -28.26 12.90 -7.28
C LEU A 60 -26.79 12.47 -7.23
N LEU A 61 -25.86 13.39 -6.96
CA LEU A 61 -24.43 13.10 -6.82
C LEU A 61 -24.13 12.30 -5.54
N SER A 62 -24.86 12.55 -4.45
CA SER A 62 -24.77 11.76 -3.22
C SER A 62 -25.27 10.33 -3.44
N ILE A 63 -26.41 10.16 -4.13
CA ILE A 63 -26.95 8.88 -4.56
C ILE A 63 -25.98 8.16 -5.50
N ARG A 64 -25.39 8.86 -6.49
CA ARG A 64 -24.34 8.32 -7.36
C ARG A 64 -23.15 7.80 -6.56
N ARG A 65 -22.68 8.58 -5.60
CA ARG A 65 -21.56 8.21 -4.71
C ARG A 65 -21.90 6.92 -3.96
N GLN A 66 -23.08 6.85 -3.36
CA GLN A 66 -23.57 5.67 -2.65
C GLN A 66 -23.75 4.45 -3.58
N ALA A 67 -24.34 4.63 -4.76
CA ALA A 67 -24.60 3.56 -5.72
C ALA A 67 -23.31 3.00 -6.38
N SER A 68 -22.26 3.82 -6.47
CA SER A 68 -20.97 3.42 -7.06
C SER A 68 -20.08 2.66 -6.09
N THR A 69 -20.51 2.47 -4.84
CA THR A 69 -19.75 1.72 -3.84
C THR A 69 -19.66 0.25 -4.23
N THR A 70 -18.45 -0.29 -4.31
CA THR A 70 -18.19 -1.70 -4.71
C THR A 70 -18.65 -2.73 -3.67
N SER A 71 -19.18 -2.29 -2.52
CA SER A 71 -19.51 -3.14 -1.38
C SER A 71 -20.60 -4.17 -1.69
N THR A 72 -21.63 -3.81 -2.46
CA THR A 72 -22.74 -4.71 -2.81
C THR A 72 -22.27 -5.94 -3.60
N ALA A 73 -21.39 -5.74 -4.59
CA ALA A 73 -20.81 -6.85 -5.38
C ALA A 73 -19.95 -7.79 -4.50
N LYS A 74 -19.30 -7.26 -3.46
CA LYS A 74 -18.52 -8.07 -2.51
C LYS A 74 -19.42 -8.95 -1.64
N TYR A 75 -20.53 -8.41 -1.12
CA TYR A 75 -21.53 -9.20 -0.40
C TYR A 75 -22.13 -10.30 -1.28
N GLN A 76 -22.47 -9.98 -2.53
CA GLN A 76 -22.96 -10.99 -3.47
C GLN A 76 -21.90 -12.07 -3.75
N ALA A 77 -20.63 -11.70 -3.89
CA ALA A 77 -19.54 -12.65 -4.03
C ALA A 77 -19.41 -13.57 -2.82
N LEU A 78 -19.59 -13.06 -1.59
CA LEU A 78 -19.65 -13.88 -0.38
C LEU A 78 -20.81 -14.88 -0.45
N LEU A 79 -22.03 -14.42 -0.74
CA LEU A 79 -23.22 -15.28 -0.83
C LEU A 79 -23.04 -16.39 -1.88
N ASN A 80 -22.47 -16.05 -3.03
CA ASN A 80 -22.30 -17.01 -4.13
C ASN A 80 -21.16 -18.01 -3.92
N CYS A 81 -20.12 -17.63 -3.18
CA CYS A 81 -18.88 -18.42 -3.08
C CYS A 81 -18.70 -19.12 -1.73
N THR A 82 -19.52 -18.83 -0.73
CA THR A 82 -19.43 -19.49 0.59
C THR A 82 -19.87 -20.94 0.45
N SER A 83 -19.02 -21.86 0.91
CA SER A 83 -19.30 -23.30 0.90
C SER A 83 -20.38 -23.66 1.94
N ARG A 84 -20.95 -24.87 1.83
CA ARG A 84 -22.02 -25.35 2.73
C ARG A 84 -21.64 -25.37 4.22
N ASP A 85 -20.34 -25.43 4.52
CA ASP A 85 -19.80 -25.41 5.88
C ASP A 85 -19.57 -23.97 6.42
N GLY A 86 -20.07 -22.95 5.72
CA GLY A 86 -19.90 -21.55 6.10
C GLY A 86 -18.51 -20.98 5.84
N ARG A 87 -17.62 -21.71 5.15
CA ARG A 87 -16.27 -21.23 4.83
C ARG A 87 -16.14 -20.80 3.38
N LEU A 88 -15.38 -19.73 3.15
CA LEU A 88 -15.04 -19.24 1.82
C LEU A 88 -13.66 -19.78 1.40
N ARG A 89 -13.58 -20.41 0.22
CA ARG A 89 -12.34 -21.03 -0.31
C ARG A 89 -11.95 -20.47 -1.67
N GLY A 90 -10.68 -20.60 -2.05
CA GLY A 90 -10.18 -20.18 -3.36
C GLY A 90 -10.08 -18.66 -3.54
N THR A 91 -9.98 -17.90 -2.45
CA THR A 91 -9.92 -16.42 -2.48
C THR A 91 -8.56 -15.88 -2.91
N LEU A 92 -7.52 -16.72 -2.90
CA LEU A 92 -6.15 -16.35 -3.25
C LEU A 92 -5.61 -17.29 -4.33
N GLN A 93 -4.99 -16.71 -5.35
CA GLN A 93 -4.17 -17.43 -6.31
C GLN A 93 -2.70 -17.31 -5.91
N PHE A 94 -2.06 -18.47 -5.67
CA PHE A 94 -0.61 -18.58 -5.54
C PHE A 94 0.10 -18.04 -6.78
N ASN A 95 1.13 -17.22 -6.59
CA ASN A 95 1.94 -16.65 -7.68
C ASN A 95 1.11 -15.85 -8.72
N GLY A 96 -0.01 -15.25 -8.29
CA GLY A 96 -0.92 -14.53 -9.18
C GLY A 96 -0.38 -13.19 -9.70
N ALA A 97 0.52 -12.56 -8.96
CA ALA A 97 1.28 -11.40 -9.44
C ALA A 97 2.49 -11.88 -10.25
N SER A 98 2.31 -12.10 -11.55
CA SER A 98 3.29 -12.72 -12.46
C SER A 98 4.75 -12.22 -12.37
N ARG A 99 5.00 -10.98 -11.92
CA ARG A 99 6.36 -10.43 -11.80
C ARG A 99 6.98 -10.73 -10.44
N THR A 100 6.26 -10.48 -9.36
CA THR A 100 6.82 -10.51 -7.99
C THR A 100 6.49 -11.80 -7.25
N GLY A 101 5.54 -12.57 -7.76
CA GLY A 101 5.04 -13.81 -7.18
C GLY A 101 4.20 -13.66 -5.91
N ARG A 102 3.78 -12.43 -5.58
CA ARG A 102 2.75 -12.18 -4.57
C ARG A 102 1.45 -12.91 -4.92
N TRP A 103 0.72 -13.32 -3.89
CA TRP A 103 -0.63 -13.85 -4.04
C TRP A 103 -1.55 -12.79 -4.64
N ALA A 104 -2.48 -13.22 -5.49
CA ALA A 104 -3.48 -12.32 -6.07
C ALA A 104 -4.87 -12.70 -5.58
N GLY A 105 -5.71 -11.71 -5.27
CA GLY A 105 -7.11 -11.95 -4.89
C GLY A 105 -7.92 -12.57 -6.04
N ARG A 106 -8.80 -13.50 -5.71
CA ARG A 106 -9.81 -14.12 -6.58
C ARG A 106 -11.16 -14.11 -5.87
N LEU A 107 -12.25 -14.25 -6.64
CA LEU A 107 -13.63 -14.24 -6.12
C LEU A 107 -13.92 -12.96 -5.31
N PHE A 108 -13.96 -13.06 -3.98
CA PHE A 108 -14.12 -11.93 -3.07
C PHE A 108 -12.97 -10.91 -3.12
N GLN A 109 -11.76 -11.31 -3.54
CA GLN A 109 -10.54 -10.49 -3.59
C GLN A 109 -10.25 -9.71 -2.28
N PRO A 110 -9.78 -10.38 -1.22
CA PRO A 110 -9.50 -9.78 0.08
C PRO A 110 -8.52 -8.58 0.08
N HIS A 111 -7.61 -8.56 -0.90
CA HIS A 111 -6.66 -7.46 -1.11
C HIS A 111 -7.28 -6.13 -1.50
N ASN A 112 -8.53 -6.15 -2.01
CA ASN A 112 -9.22 -4.97 -2.53
C ASN A 112 -10.42 -4.59 -1.64
N LEU A 113 -10.33 -4.85 -0.33
CA LEU A 113 -11.38 -4.44 0.60
C LEU A 113 -11.21 -2.96 0.98
N PRO A 114 -12.28 -2.15 0.91
CA PRO A 114 -12.20 -0.72 1.18
C PRO A 114 -11.76 -0.49 2.62
N ARG A 115 -10.95 0.55 2.88
CA ARG A 115 -10.62 0.94 4.25
C ARG A 115 -11.91 1.42 4.94
N PRO A 116 -12.20 1.01 6.19
CA PRO A 116 -13.40 1.48 6.87
C PRO A 116 -13.32 2.99 7.12
N THR A 117 -14.44 3.67 6.95
CA THR A 117 -14.58 5.11 7.28
C THR A 117 -15.24 5.32 8.64
N LEU A 118 -15.90 4.30 9.18
CA LEU A 118 -16.53 4.31 10.50
C LEU A 118 -15.64 3.62 11.55
N SER A 119 -15.80 4.02 12.81
CA SER A 119 -15.09 3.40 13.93
C SER A 119 -15.60 1.99 14.21
N GLN A 120 -14.74 1.12 14.77
CA GLN A 120 -15.13 -0.27 15.05
C GLN A 120 -16.36 -0.39 15.98
N PRO A 121 -16.53 0.41 17.06
CA PRO A 121 -17.74 0.36 17.87
C PRO A 121 -19.01 0.65 17.06
N VAL A 122 -18.96 1.65 16.17
CA VAL A 122 -20.07 2.00 15.28
C VAL A 122 -20.38 0.88 14.30
N ILE A 123 -19.34 0.27 13.71
CA ILE A 123 -19.50 -0.90 12.83
C ILE A 123 -20.18 -2.06 13.55
N THR A 124 -19.81 -2.35 14.81
CA THR A 124 -20.41 -3.43 15.59
C THR A 124 -21.91 -3.20 15.78
N VAL A 125 -22.32 -2.01 16.23
CA VAL A 125 -23.74 -1.65 16.38
C VAL A 125 -24.47 -1.73 15.05
N GLY A 126 -23.85 -1.26 13.96
CA GLY A 126 -24.43 -1.32 12.63
C GLY A 126 -24.60 -2.75 12.11
N ILE A 127 -23.71 -3.68 12.45
CA ILE A 127 -23.88 -5.10 12.12
C ILE A 127 -25.10 -5.68 12.82
N ASP A 128 -25.31 -5.34 14.09
CA ASP A 128 -26.46 -5.81 14.86
C ASP A 128 -27.77 -5.23 14.29
N ALA A 129 -27.79 -3.94 13.95
CA ALA A 129 -28.92 -3.30 13.28
C ALA A 129 -29.21 -3.90 11.89
N MET A 130 -28.17 -4.22 11.10
CA MET A 130 -28.32 -4.92 9.81
C MET A 130 -28.93 -6.31 9.99
N LYS A 131 -28.52 -7.06 11.01
CA LYS A 131 -29.08 -8.39 11.31
C LYS A 131 -30.51 -8.33 11.84
N ALA A 132 -30.85 -7.28 12.59
CA ALA A 132 -32.19 -7.03 13.10
C ALA A 132 -33.15 -6.46 12.05
N GLY A 133 -32.65 -6.05 10.88
CA GLY A 133 -33.46 -5.48 9.81
C GLY A 133 -33.94 -4.05 10.08
N CYS A 134 -33.23 -3.29 10.93
CA CYS A 134 -33.58 -1.92 11.31
C CYS A 134 -32.45 -0.90 11.05
N VAL A 135 -31.48 -1.26 10.20
CA VAL A 135 -30.29 -0.43 9.92
C VAL A 135 -30.64 0.96 9.39
N ASP A 136 -31.71 1.07 8.62
CA ASP A 136 -32.26 2.31 8.04
C ASP A 136 -32.85 3.25 9.09
N VAL A 137 -33.20 2.74 10.28
CA VAL A 137 -33.66 3.55 11.42
C VAL A 137 -32.47 4.07 12.24
N VAL A 138 -31.36 3.32 12.25
CA VAL A 138 -30.20 3.60 13.11
C VAL A 138 -29.11 4.39 12.36
N PHE A 139 -29.03 4.27 11.04
CA PHE A 139 -27.95 4.85 10.23
C PHE A 139 -28.48 5.58 8.99
N ASP A 140 -28.09 6.85 8.86
CA ASP A 140 -28.41 7.68 7.68
C ASP A 140 -27.68 7.18 6.41
N ASP A 141 -26.43 6.74 6.53
CA ASP A 141 -25.62 6.22 5.42
C ASP A 141 -25.33 4.72 5.56
N VAL A 142 -26.30 3.92 5.15
CA VAL A 142 -26.20 2.45 5.11
C VAL A 142 -25.08 1.98 4.17
N MET A 143 -24.73 2.74 3.14
CA MET A 143 -23.68 2.34 2.19
C MET A 143 -22.28 2.52 2.79
N ALA A 144 -22.04 3.60 3.52
CA ALA A 144 -20.82 3.80 4.29
C ALA A 144 -20.65 2.71 5.36
N LEU A 145 -21.74 2.35 6.05
CA LEU A 145 -21.73 1.27 7.03
C LEU A 145 -21.44 -0.10 6.38
N THR A 146 -22.18 -0.48 5.35
CA THR A 146 -21.99 -1.78 4.67
C THR A 146 -20.59 -1.91 4.08
N SER A 147 -20.03 -0.82 3.51
CA SER A 147 -18.65 -0.79 3.04
C SER A 147 -17.64 -0.98 4.18
N SER A 148 -17.82 -0.27 5.28
CA SER A 148 -16.97 -0.37 6.48
C SER A 148 -17.03 -1.74 7.15
N ALA A 149 -18.18 -2.40 7.13
CA ALA A 149 -18.43 -3.71 7.74
C ALA A 149 -17.96 -4.92 6.90
N LEU A 150 -17.45 -4.72 5.67
CA LEU A 150 -17.09 -5.85 4.79
C LEU A 150 -16.06 -6.82 5.39
N ARG A 151 -14.99 -6.31 6.02
CA ARG A 151 -13.99 -7.16 6.68
C ARG A 151 -14.61 -8.00 7.79
N SER A 152 -15.61 -7.43 8.45
CA SER A 152 -16.33 -8.02 9.58
C SER A 152 -17.26 -9.17 9.21
N CYS A 153 -17.35 -9.52 7.92
CA CYS A 153 -17.93 -10.78 7.46
C CYS A 153 -17.02 -11.99 7.73
N LEU A 154 -15.71 -11.79 7.89
CA LEU A 154 -14.78 -12.86 8.25
C LEU A 154 -14.74 -13.00 9.77
N ILE A 155 -15.17 -14.15 10.28
CA ILE A 155 -15.29 -14.44 11.71
C ILE A 155 -14.51 -15.69 12.09
N ALA A 156 -14.01 -15.72 13.32
CA ALA A 156 -13.51 -16.94 13.91
C ALA A 156 -14.67 -17.93 14.18
N PRO A 157 -14.44 -19.25 14.04
CA PRO A 157 -15.35 -20.26 14.55
C PRO A 157 -15.54 -20.17 16.08
N THR A 158 -16.61 -20.79 16.59
CA THR A 158 -16.83 -20.92 18.03
C THR A 158 -15.61 -21.57 18.71
N HIS A 159 -15.26 -21.07 19.91
CA HIS A 159 -14.07 -21.48 20.69
C HIS A 159 -12.71 -21.14 20.06
N LYS A 160 -12.71 -20.43 18.93
CA LYS A 160 -11.50 -19.90 18.28
C LYS A 160 -11.52 -18.38 18.25
N LYS A 161 -10.35 -17.82 17.97
CA LYS A 161 -10.16 -16.40 17.64
C LYS A 161 -9.30 -16.25 16.41
N LEU A 162 -9.36 -15.07 15.81
CA LEU A 162 -8.39 -14.64 14.81
C LEU A 162 -7.20 -14.01 15.52
N VAL A 163 -6.00 -14.46 15.19
CA VAL A 163 -4.75 -13.80 15.55
C VAL A 163 -4.13 -13.28 14.27
N VAL A 164 -3.92 -11.97 14.23
CA VAL A 164 -3.51 -11.24 13.03
C VAL A 164 -2.20 -10.53 13.32
N ALA A 165 -1.26 -10.57 12.38
CA ALA A 165 -0.03 -9.78 12.44
C ALA A 165 0.39 -9.31 11.04
N ASP A 166 1.03 -8.15 10.97
CA ASP A 166 1.45 -7.46 9.74
C ASP A 166 2.95 -7.13 9.84
N LEU A 167 3.72 -7.42 8.79
CA LEU A 167 5.13 -7.04 8.72
C LEU A 167 5.27 -5.53 8.52
N SER A 168 5.77 -4.84 9.55
CA SER A 168 5.90 -3.39 9.59
C SER A 168 6.88 -2.86 8.53
N ASN A 169 6.37 -2.24 7.47
CA ASN A 169 7.17 -1.61 6.40
C ASN A 169 8.22 -2.55 5.77
N ILE A 170 7.82 -3.79 5.47
CA ILE A 170 8.74 -4.81 4.95
C ILE A 170 9.47 -4.37 3.67
N GLU A 171 8.78 -3.72 2.73
CA GLU A 171 9.41 -3.28 1.48
C GLU A 171 10.46 -2.18 1.70
N GLY A 172 10.21 -1.24 2.61
CA GLY A 172 11.20 -0.22 2.97
C GLY A 172 12.45 -0.82 3.62
N ARG A 173 12.27 -1.84 4.48
CA ARG A 173 13.36 -2.59 5.14
C ARG A 173 14.15 -3.43 4.15
N VAL A 174 13.47 -4.18 3.28
CA VAL A 174 14.08 -5.01 2.23
C VAL A 174 14.85 -4.14 1.23
N LEU A 175 14.29 -3.01 0.80
CA LEU A 175 14.98 -2.07 -0.09
C LEU A 175 16.29 -1.57 0.53
N ALA A 176 16.24 -1.13 1.80
CA ALA A 176 17.42 -0.67 2.52
C ALA A 176 18.46 -1.79 2.70
N TRP A 177 18.01 -3.00 3.00
CA TRP A 177 18.88 -4.17 3.19
C TRP A 177 19.57 -4.61 1.89
N LEU A 178 18.81 -4.76 0.81
CA LEU A 178 19.36 -5.11 -0.51
C LEU A 178 20.36 -4.07 -1.01
N ALA A 179 20.07 -2.78 -0.79
CA ALA A 179 20.95 -1.70 -1.19
C ALA A 179 22.19 -1.53 -0.29
N GLY A 180 22.19 -2.10 0.92
CA GLY A 180 23.21 -1.82 1.93
C GLY A 180 23.13 -0.41 2.52
N GLU A 181 21.93 0.18 2.61
CA GLU A 181 21.70 1.54 3.11
C GLU A 181 21.72 1.57 4.66
N THR A 182 22.93 1.51 5.22
CA THR A 182 23.18 1.41 6.67
C THR A 182 22.45 2.48 7.51
N PRO A 183 22.45 3.79 7.16
CA PRO A 183 21.75 4.79 7.95
C PRO A 183 20.24 4.52 8.08
N LYS A 184 19.63 4.01 7.02
CA LYS A 184 18.20 3.66 7.01
C LYS A 184 17.92 2.37 7.78
N LEU A 185 18.82 1.39 7.71
CA LEU A 185 18.74 0.18 8.53
C LEU A 185 18.86 0.50 10.04
N HIS A 186 19.75 1.42 10.42
CA HIS A 186 19.84 1.90 11.80
C HIS A 186 18.57 2.63 12.23
N ALA A 187 18.02 3.50 11.39
CA ALA A 187 16.74 4.16 11.66
C ALA A 187 15.62 3.17 12.01
N PHE A 188 15.54 2.05 11.27
CA PHE A 188 14.60 0.98 11.57
C PHE A 188 14.89 0.29 12.90
N ARG A 189 16.16 -0.07 13.17
CA ARG A 189 16.55 -0.72 14.44
C ARG A 189 16.29 0.17 15.66
N ASP A 190 16.56 1.46 15.56
CA ASP A 190 16.30 2.43 16.63
C ASP A 190 14.79 2.57 16.87
N PHE A 191 13.98 2.62 15.81
CA PHE A 191 12.52 2.67 15.93
C PHE A 191 11.92 1.40 16.54
N ASP A 192 12.52 0.25 16.24
CA ASP A 192 12.11 -1.06 16.78
C ASP A 192 12.63 -1.29 18.20
N THR A 193 13.56 -0.45 18.68
CA THR A 193 14.08 -0.51 20.05
C THR A 193 13.12 0.25 20.96
N CYS A 194 12.54 -0.46 21.92
CA CYS A 194 11.50 0.05 22.80
C CYS A 194 11.91 -0.03 24.27
N GLN A 195 11.37 0.87 25.09
CA GLN A 195 11.59 0.87 26.53
C GLN A 195 10.66 -0.13 27.23
N GLY A 196 11.20 -0.97 28.10
CA GLY A 196 10.46 -1.82 29.02
C GLY A 196 9.87 -1.02 30.19
N VAL A 197 8.87 -1.57 30.88
CA VAL A 197 8.29 -0.93 32.09
C VAL A 197 9.29 -0.81 33.25
N ASP A 198 10.40 -1.53 33.19
CA ASP A 198 11.55 -1.43 34.09
C ASP A 198 12.51 -0.28 33.74
N GLY A 199 12.24 0.45 32.64
CA GLY A 199 13.07 1.53 32.12
C GLY A 199 14.20 1.08 31.20
N THR A 200 14.41 -0.23 31.02
CA THR A 200 15.48 -0.80 30.18
C THR A 200 15.12 -0.70 28.70
N TRP A 201 16.09 -0.40 27.84
CA TRP A 201 15.91 -0.41 26.39
C TRP A 201 16.14 -1.81 25.82
N HIS A 202 15.17 -2.30 25.04
CA HIS A 202 15.23 -3.62 24.41
C HIS A 202 15.16 -3.50 22.90
N SER A 203 16.12 -4.09 22.20
CA SER A 203 16.10 -4.15 20.73
C SER A 203 14.89 -4.93 20.22
N GLY A 204 14.49 -4.67 18.96
CA GLY A 204 13.42 -5.44 18.31
C GLY A 204 13.68 -6.96 18.31
N GLU A 205 14.95 -7.38 18.20
CA GLU A 205 15.35 -8.78 18.31
C GLU A 205 15.14 -9.33 19.73
N ALA A 206 15.51 -8.58 20.77
CA ALA A 206 15.29 -8.99 22.16
C ALA A 206 13.78 -9.13 22.47
N ILE A 207 12.96 -8.21 21.96
CA ILE A 207 11.50 -8.24 22.10
C ILE A 207 10.94 -9.50 21.39
N THR A 208 11.39 -9.77 20.17
CA THR A 208 11.02 -10.95 19.39
C THR A 208 11.40 -12.24 20.13
N HIS A 209 12.64 -12.36 20.61
CA HIS A 209 13.10 -13.53 21.36
C HIS A 209 12.41 -13.72 22.71
N GLY A 210 11.99 -12.64 23.38
CA GLY A 210 11.18 -12.72 24.59
C GLY A 210 9.82 -13.37 24.30
N ALA A 211 9.12 -12.88 23.27
CA ALA A 211 7.83 -13.41 22.86
C ALA A 211 7.89 -14.89 22.41
N LEU A 212 8.90 -15.28 21.63
CA LEU A 212 9.07 -16.68 21.19
C LEU A 212 9.35 -17.65 22.35
N ARG A 213 9.96 -17.18 23.45
CA ARG A 213 10.24 -18.00 24.65
C ARG A 213 9.07 -18.05 25.63
N GLY A 214 7.93 -17.44 25.30
CA GLY A 214 6.79 -17.32 26.21
C GLY A 214 7.00 -16.31 27.35
N ALA A 215 8.02 -15.47 27.26
CA ALA A 215 8.34 -14.42 28.22
C ALA A 215 8.41 -13.04 27.51
N PRO A 216 7.28 -12.55 26.96
CA PRO A 216 7.25 -11.28 26.23
C PRO A 216 7.64 -10.11 27.15
N ILE A 217 8.42 -9.19 26.59
CA ILE A 217 8.84 -7.98 27.30
C ILE A 217 7.66 -7.03 27.38
N THR A 218 7.29 -6.62 28.60
CA THR A 218 6.24 -5.62 28.82
C THR A 218 6.79 -4.24 28.52
N LEU A 219 6.33 -3.63 27.42
CA LEU A 219 6.79 -2.33 26.97
C LEU A 219 6.07 -1.18 27.69
N GLN A 220 6.82 -0.14 28.01
CA GLN A 220 6.29 1.14 28.46
C GLN A 220 5.57 1.83 27.30
N ARG A 221 4.44 2.49 27.60
CA ARG A 221 3.58 3.16 26.61
C ARG A 221 3.40 4.63 26.92
N ASN A 222 3.24 5.45 25.88
CA ASN A 222 2.89 6.87 25.99
C ASN A 222 1.39 7.07 26.23
N ALA A 223 0.94 8.32 26.30
CA ALA A 223 -0.47 8.68 26.51
C ALA A 223 -1.39 8.14 25.39
N GLU A 224 -0.86 8.01 24.17
CA GLU A 224 -1.53 7.46 23.00
C GLU A 224 -1.53 5.92 22.97
N HIS A 225 -1.05 5.27 24.04
CA HIS A 225 -0.92 3.82 24.17
C HIS A 225 0.04 3.19 23.14
N GLU A 226 0.95 3.95 22.55
CA GLU A 226 2.01 3.47 21.68
C GLU A 226 3.27 3.15 22.50
N PRO A 227 4.06 2.12 22.14
CA PRO A 227 5.33 1.86 22.81
C PRO A 227 6.26 3.07 22.75
N ILE A 228 6.97 3.35 23.84
CA ILE A 228 8.05 4.35 23.85
C ILE A 228 9.24 3.78 23.07
N ARG A 229 9.64 4.49 22.01
CA ARG A 229 10.67 4.06 21.04
C ARG A 229 11.89 4.95 21.13
N GLN A 230 13.06 4.38 20.83
CA GLN A 230 14.33 5.11 20.82
C GLN A 230 14.47 5.98 19.56
N GLY A 231 14.07 5.44 18.40
CA GLY A 231 14.13 6.11 17.11
C GLY A 231 12.80 6.67 16.63
N ASP A 232 12.87 7.63 15.70
CA ASP A 232 11.70 8.24 15.06
C ASP A 232 11.15 7.39 13.90
N ASP A 233 9.84 7.48 13.69
CA ASP A 233 9.16 6.87 12.55
C ASP A 233 9.76 7.36 11.21
N ILE A 234 10.06 6.43 10.30
CA ILE A 234 10.77 6.74 9.05
C ILE A 234 10.01 7.74 8.17
N TYR A 235 8.68 7.71 8.18
CA TYR A 235 7.86 8.63 7.41
C TYR A 235 7.83 10.02 8.06
N LYS A 236 7.81 10.08 9.39
CA LYS A 236 8.01 11.36 10.11
C LYS A 236 9.38 11.96 9.79
N ARG A 237 10.45 11.15 9.75
CA ARG A 237 11.79 11.59 9.36
C ARG A 237 11.85 12.14 7.93
N ALA A 238 11.22 11.46 6.97
CA ALA A 238 11.17 11.91 5.59
C ALA A 238 10.50 13.29 5.46
N TYR A 239 9.35 13.45 6.12
CA TYR A 239 8.66 14.74 6.20
C TYR A 239 9.54 15.80 6.88
N ALA A 240 9.99 15.54 8.11
CA ALA A 240 10.83 16.45 8.88
C ALA A 240 12.02 17.02 8.09
N HIS A 241 12.73 16.17 7.36
CA HIS A 241 13.84 16.57 6.50
C HIS A 241 13.40 17.52 5.37
N SER A 242 12.26 17.23 4.74
CA SER A 242 11.75 17.99 3.58
C SER A 242 11.09 19.32 3.95
N PHE A 243 10.66 19.46 5.21
CA PHE A 243 9.95 20.64 5.71
C PHE A 243 10.74 21.41 6.78
N GLY A 244 11.94 20.94 7.15
CA GLY A 244 12.83 21.64 8.08
C GLY A 244 12.33 21.69 9.52
N ILE A 245 11.58 20.66 9.96
CA ILE A 245 11.05 20.57 11.33
C ILE A 245 11.57 19.32 12.05
N ALA A 246 11.43 19.25 13.38
CA ALA A 246 11.82 18.06 14.15
C ALA A 246 10.86 16.88 13.90
N PRO A 247 11.34 15.62 13.77
CA PRO A 247 10.48 14.45 13.57
C PRO A 247 9.38 14.27 14.62
N GLN A 248 9.64 14.67 15.87
CA GLN A 248 8.70 14.55 16.98
C GLN A 248 7.52 15.54 16.84
N ALA A 249 7.73 16.66 16.13
CA ALA A 249 6.70 17.66 15.87
C ALA A 249 5.79 17.30 14.67
N VAL A 250 6.10 16.23 13.93
CA VAL A 250 5.36 15.83 12.73
C VAL A 250 4.00 15.22 13.11
N THR A 251 2.92 15.81 12.59
CA THR A 251 1.55 15.32 12.81
C THR A 251 1.24 14.05 12.01
N LYS A 252 0.07 13.44 12.24
CA LYS A 252 -0.36 12.23 11.50
C LYS A 252 -0.61 12.52 10.01
N GLU A 253 -1.16 13.70 9.71
CA GLU A 253 -1.43 14.18 8.35
C GLU A 253 -0.11 14.44 7.61
N GLN A 254 0.83 15.11 8.27
CA GLN A 254 2.16 15.37 7.72
C GLN A 254 2.95 14.07 7.50
N ARG A 255 2.86 13.11 8.43
CA ARG A 255 3.44 11.77 8.26
C ARG A 255 2.95 11.08 6.98
N GLN A 256 1.73 11.34 6.53
CA GLN A 256 1.19 10.78 5.29
C GLN A 256 1.95 11.29 4.04
N ILE A 257 2.35 12.56 4.04
CA ILE A 257 3.22 13.13 2.98
C ILE A 257 4.60 12.47 3.01
N GLY A 258 5.19 12.28 4.19
CA GLY A 258 6.45 11.54 4.34
C GLY A 258 6.37 10.10 3.84
N LYS A 259 5.21 9.44 4.02
CA LYS A 259 4.94 8.12 3.44
C LYS A 259 4.93 8.15 1.91
N VAL A 260 4.32 9.17 1.31
CA VAL A 260 4.34 9.36 -0.14
C VAL A 260 5.76 9.56 -0.67
N GLN A 261 6.60 10.33 0.03
CA GLN A 261 8.02 10.48 -0.33
C GLN A 261 8.73 9.13 -0.38
N GLU A 262 8.61 8.32 0.67
CA GLU A 262 9.28 7.01 0.73
C GLU A 262 8.80 6.04 -0.37
N LEU A 263 7.49 5.99 -0.63
CA LEU A 263 6.90 5.10 -1.64
C LEU A 263 7.20 5.56 -3.08
N ALA A 264 7.10 6.85 -3.36
CA ALA A 264 7.27 7.38 -4.70
C ALA A 264 8.75 7.45 -5.12
N LEU A 265 9.65 7.76 -4.18
CA LEU A 265 11.05 8.07 -4.49
C LEU A 265 11.98 6.85 -4.33
N GLY A 266 11.57 5.84 -3.55
CA GLY A 266 12.35 4.62 -3.26
C GLY A 266 12.76 3.77 -4.47
N TYR A 267 12.11 3.96 -5.61
CA TYR A 267 12.31 3.15 -6.82
C TYR A 267 12.63 4.01 -8.07
N GLY A 268 13.35 5.12 -7.86
CA GLY A 268 13.78 6.01 -8.94
C GLY A 268 12.68 6.92 -9.49
N GLY A 269 11.55 7.04 -8.79
CA GLY A 269 10.47 7.95 -9.19
C GLY A 269 10.93 9.41 -9.26
N GLY A 270 10.26 10.17 -10.13
CA GLY A 270 10.43 11.62 -10.27
C GLY A 270 9.14 12.36 -9.89
N VAL A 271 9.01 13.61 -10.34
CA VAL A 271 7.84 14.47 -10.05
C VAL A 271 6.52 13.80 -10.43
N GLY A 272 6.44 13.15 -11.60
CA GLY A 272 5.22 12.45 -12.02
C GLY A 272 4.84 11.27 -11.13
N ALA A 273 5.82 10.52 -10.60
CA ALA A 273 5.54 9.45 -9.66
C ALA A 273 5.04 10.03 -8.33
N PHE A 274 5.68 11.11 -7.85
CA PHE A 274 5.24 11.83 -6.66
C PHE A 274 3.79 12.32 -6.79
N ALA A 275 3.45 12.95 -7.92
CA ALA A 275 2.10 13.41 -8.23
C ALA A 275 1.07 12.27 -8.24
N ALA A 276 1.41 11.13 -8.86
CA ALA A 276 0.52 9.98 -8.89
C ALA A 276 0.25 9.40 -7.49
N PHE A 277 1.28 9.28 -6.64
CA PHE A 277 1.11 8.82 -5.27
C PHE A 277 0.37 9.84 -4.41
N ALA A 278 0.67 11.13 -4.54
CA ALA A 278 -0.04 12.20 -3.84
C ALA A 278 -1.54 12.18 -4.16
N ALA A 279 -1.92 12.03 -5.42
CA ALA A 279 -3.32 11.88 -5.83
C ALA A 279 -3.99 10.65 -5.21
N MET A 280 -3.30 9.50 -5.16
CA MET A 280 -3.82 8.27 -4.54
C MET A 280 -4.08 8.44 -3.03
N TYR A 281 -3.35 9.33 -2.37
CA TYR A 281 -3.50 9.62 -0.95
C TYR A 281 -4.24 10.93 -0.67
N HIS A 282 -4.86 11.54 -1.69
CA HIS A 282 -5.60 12.81 -1.57
C HIS A 282 -4.78 13.94 -0.95
N ILE A 283 -3.49 14.02 -1.31
CA ILE A 283 -2.58 15.07 -0.85
C ILE A 283 -2.63 16.24 -1.84
N ASP A 284 -2.93 17.42 -1.33
CA ASP A 284 -2.83 18.67 -2.07
C ASP A 284 -1.35 19.09 -2.21
N LEU A 285 -0.82 18.98 -3.42
CA LEU A 285 0.56 19.33 -3.72
C LEU A 285 0.82 20.83 -3.80
N GLU A 286 -0.20 21.63 -4.07
CA GLU A 286 -0.08 23.09 -4.11
C GLU A 286 0.08 23.62 -2.68
N ALA A 287 -0.83 23.22 -1.78
CA ALA A 287 -0.75 23.56 -0.37
C ALA A 287 0.54 23.02 0.30
N MET A 288 0.96 21.79 -0.07
CA MET A 288 2.22 21.22 0.39
C MET A 288 3.43 22.09 0.00
N ALA A 289 3.45 22.60 -1.23
CA ALA A 289 4.57 23.39 -1.75
C ALA A 289 4.68 24.78 -1.11
N GLU A 290 3.62 25.27 -0.46
CA GLU A 290 3.67 26.50 0.33
C GLU A 290 4.56 26.37 1.56
N GLN A 291 4.61 25.17 2.15
CA GLN A 291 5.29 24.88 3.41
C GLN A 291 6.65 24.18 3.23
N ALA A 292 6.98 23.77 1.99
CA ALA A 292 8.19 23.01 1.69
C ALA A 292 9.47 23.79 2.05
N ALA A 293 10.42 23.13 2.71
CA ALA A 293 11.78 23.66 2.79
C ALA A 293 12.40 23.53 1.39
N LEU A 294 12.78 24.65 0.79
CA LEU A 294 13.41 24.70 -0.54
C LEU A 294 14.86 25.18 -0.41
N PRO A 295 15.82 24.28 -0.07
CA PRO A 295 17.23 24.66 0.04
C PRO A 295 17.73 25.31 -1.26
N PRO A 296 18.44 26.46 -1.19
CA PRO A 296 18.79 27.25 -2.39
C PRO A 296 19.49 26.44 -3.49
N LEU A 297 20.46 25.59 -3.12
CA LEU A 297 21.19 24.76 -4.08
C LEU A 297 20.28 23.77 -4.81
N LEU A 298 19.38 23.09 -4.10
CA LEU A 298 18.46 22.13 -4.70
C LEU A 298 17.38 22.85 -5.53
N LEU A 299 16.93 24.01 -5.07
CA LEU A 299 15.97 24.83 -5.78
C LEU A 299 16.54 25.32 -7.12
N GLN A 300 17.78 25.80 -7.16
CA GLN A 300 18.44 26.20 -8.40
C GLN A 300 18.47 25.03 -9.41
N GLN A 301 18.89 23.85 -8.97
CA GLN A 301 18.91 22.67 -9.84
C GLN A 301 17.51 22.23 -10.29
N ALA A 302 16.49 22.42 -9.44
CA ALA A 302 15.10 22.16 -9.79
C ALA A 302 14.58 23.16 -10.83
N MET A 303 14.96 24.44 -10.72
CA MET A 303 14.62 25.48 -11.70
C MET A 303 15.19 25.15 -13.09
N GLU A 304 16.46 24.77 -13.17
CA GLU A 304 17.08 24.31 -14.42
C GLU A 304 16.34 23.11 -15.01
N ALA A 305 15.96 22.14 -14.15
CA ALA A 305 15.21 20.97 -14.60
C ALA A 305 13.79 21.31 -15.08
N LEU A 306 13.11 22.27 -14.43
CA LEU A 306 11.79 22.75 -14.86
C LEU A 306 11.88 23.47 -16.20
N GLN A 307 12.88 24.34 -16.37
CA GLN A 307 13.14 25.03 -17.64
C GLN A 307 13.38 24.02 -18.77
N TRP A 308 14.24 23.03 -18.55
CA TRP A 308 14.46 21.95 -19.51
C TRP A 308 13.18 21.16 -19.81
N THR A 309 12.39 20.85 -18.79
CA THR A 309 11.11 20.14 -18.93
C THR A 309 10.14 20.90 -19.84
N LYS A 310 9.99 22.21 -19.62
CA LYS A 310 9.15 23.08 -20.44
C LYS A 310 9.69 23.24 -21.88
N ALA A 311 11.00 23.47 -22.01
CA ALA A 311 11.65 23.63 -23.32
C ALA A 311 11.52 22.38 -24.20
N ASN A 312 11.50 21.18 -23.59
CA ASN A 312 11.34 19.91 -24.30
C ASN A 312 9.89 19.41 -24.34
N GLN A 313 8.91 20.27 -24.02
CA GLN A 313 7.47 19.95 -24.01
C GLN A 313 7.14 18.67 -23.21
N ARG A 314 7.91 18.40 -22.16
CA ARG A 314 7.67 17.29 -21.23
C ARG A 314 6.51 17.66 -20.29
N PRO A 315 5.72 16.68 -19.83
CA PRO A 315 4.58 16.95 -18.96
C PRO A 315 5.01 17.53 -17.60
N THR A 316 4.34 18.60 -17.19
CA THR A 316 4.41 19.15 -15.81
C THR A 316 3.34 18.57 -14.89
N PHE A 317 2.54 17.62 -15.40
CA PHE A 317 1.51 16.88 -14.67
C PHE A 317 0.40 17.76 -14.08
N GLY A 318 0.16 18.94 -14.68
CA GLY A 318 -0.86 19.88 -14.22
C GLY A 318 -0.49 20.65 -12.94
N LEU A 319 0.76 20.55 -12.48
CA LEU A 319 1.25 21.24 -11.30
C LEU A 319 1.64 22.69 -11.63
N SER A 320 1.49 23.59 -10.66
CA SER A 320 2.14 24.89 -10.70
C SER A 320 3.67 24.75 -10.70
N ASP A 321 4.36 25.80 -11.15
CA ASP A 321 5.83 25.83 -11.09
C ASP A 321 6.34 25.62 -9.66
N ARG A 322 5.67 26.20 -8.66
CA ARG A 322 6.04 26.05 -7.25
C ARG A 322 5.89 24.60 -6.80
N ALA A 323 4.75 23.96 -7.08
CA ALA A 323 4.51 22.57 -6.71
C ALA A 323 5.46 21.60 -7.42
N TRP A 324 5.73 21.85 -8.70
CA TRP A 324 6.69 21.07 -9.46
C TRP A 324 8.10 21.19 -8.86
N LEU A 325 8.55 22.41 -8.55
CA LEU A 325 9.86 22.67 -7.93
C LEU A 325 9.99 21.99 -6.56
N ALA A 326 8.96 22.10 -5.71
CA ALA A 326 8.96 21.44 -4.41
C ALA A 326 9.10 19.91 -4.54
N CYS A 327 8.33 19.30 -5.45
CA CYS A 327 8.45 17.86 -5.73
C CYS A 327 9.84 17.47 -6.25
N ASP A 328 10.43 18.28 -7.13
CA ASP A 328 11.77 18.03 -7.68
C ASP A 328 12.87 18.17 -6.62
N VAL A 329 12.74 19.16 -5.73
CA VAL A 329 13.61 19.35 -4.56
C VAL A 329 13.50 18.15 -3.62
N PHE A 330 12.30 17.70 -3.27
CA PHE A 330 12.11 16.52 -2.42
C PHE A 330 12.72 15.26 -3.04
N LYS A 331 12.51 15.06 -4.35
CA LYS A 331 13.16 13.98 -5.12
C LYS A 331 14.68 14.02 -4.99
N ARG A 332 15.30 15.19 -5.13
CA ARG A 332 16.77 15.34 -5.04
C ARG A 332 17.28 15.14 -3.63
N ALA A 333 16.64 15.80 -2.65
CA ALA A 333 16.92 15.67 -1.24
C ALA A 333 16.88 14.19 -0.79
N TRP A 334 15.84 13.46 -1.19
CA TRP A 334 15.70 12.04 -0.88
C TRP A 334 16.84 11.21 -1.47
N ARG A 335 17.23 11.45 -2.73
CA ARG A 335 18.33 10.71 -3.38
C ARG A 335 19.68 11.02 -2.73
N ASN A 336 19.90 12.26 -2.29
CA ASN A 336 21.11 12.65 -1.56
C ASN A 336 21.18 11.98 -0.18
N ALA A 337 20.04 11.81 0.48
CA ALA A 337 19.94 11.13 1.77
C ALA A 337 20.04 9.60 1.68
N HIS A 338 19.84 9.02 0.49
CA HIS A 338 19.83 7.56 0.25
C HIS A 338 20.74 7.15 -0.91
N PRO A 339 22.05 7.42 -0.83
CA PRO A 339 22.97 7.22 -1.94
C PRO A 339 23.14 5.75 -2.32
N ALA A 340 23.07 4.81 -1.37
CA ALA A 340 23.24 3.38 -1.65
C ALA A 340 22.03 2.83 -2.42
N ILE A 341 20.82 3.25 -2.04
CA ILE A 341 19.60 2.91 -2.80
C ILE A 341 19.63 3.51 -4.22
N ALA A 342 20.03 4.77 -4.35
CA ALA A 342 20.14 5.42 -5.66
C ALA A 342 21.20 4.76 -6.56
N ALA A 343 22.31 4.32 -5.97
CA ALA A 343 23.35 3.54 -6.65
C ALA A 343 22.84 2.15 -7.07
N PHE A 344 22.05 1.48 -6.22
CA PHE A 344 21.49 0.17 -6.51
C PHE A 344 20.63 0.17 -7.79
N TRP A 345 19.78 1.19 -7.99
CA TRP A 345 19.00 1.30 -9.23
C TRP A 345 19.90 1.33 -10.47
N LYS A 346 20.98 2.12 -10.43
CA LYS A 346 21.92 2.28 -11.55
C LYS A 346 22.72 0.99 -11.77
N ALA A 347 23.24 0.40 -10.70
CA ALA A 347 24.00 -0.84 -10.75
C ALA A 347 23.16 -2.00 -11.32
N LEU A 348 21.90 -2.11 -10.91
CA LEU A 348 21.00 -3.13 -11.42
C LEU A 348 20.65 -2.91 -12.91
N GLN A 349 20.42 -1.67 -13.33
CA GLN A 349 20.21 -1.37 -14.75
C GLN A 349 21.42 -1.72 -15.60
N PHE A 350 22.62 -1.32 -15.14
CA PHE A 350 23.86 -1.64 -15.81
C PHE A 350 24.04 -3.15 -15.94
N ALA A 351 23.94 -3.90 -14.83
CA ALA A 351 24.13 -5.33 -14.83
C ALA A 351 23.07 -6.09 -15.65
N ALA A 352 21.81 -5.64 -15.65
CA ALA A 352 20.78 -6.23 -16.51
C ALA A 352 21.06 -5.98 -18.00
N THR A 353 21.51 -4.77 -18.35
CA THR A 353 21.88 -4.40 -19.72
C THR A 353 23.09 -5.21 -20.19
N ASP A 354 24.09 -5.33 -19.33
CA ASP A 354 25.33 -6.04 -19.58
C ASP A 354 25.06 -7.54 -19.79
N ALA A 355 24.26 -8.16 -18.92
CA ALA A 355 23.84 -9.56 -19.07
C ALA A 355 23.11 -9.83 -20.40
N ILE A 356 22.29 -8.88 -20.88
CA ILE A 356 21.60 -9.03 -22.18
C ILE A 356 22.57 -8.94 -23.36
N ARG A 357 23.59 -8.07 -23.26
CA ARG A 357 24.58 -7.85 -24.32
C ARG A 357 25.68 -8.91 -24.33
N HIS A 358 26.02 -9.47 -23.17
CA HIS A 358 27.08 -10.45 -22.95
C HIS A 358 26.52 -11.73 -22.29
N PRO A 359 25.74 -12.56 -23.01
CA PRO A 359 25.04 -13.73 -22.47
C PRO A 359 25.92 -14.80 -21.81
N GLU A 360 27.20 -14.84 -22.17
CA GLU A 360 28.15 -15.88 -21.72
C GLU A 360 28.52 -15.72 -20.23
N THR A 361 28.27 -14.56 -19.63
CA THR A 361 28.70 -14.23 -18.26
C THR A 361 27.50 -14.02 -17.32
N ALA A 362 27.63 -14.51 -16.10
CA ALA A 362 26.72 -14.15 -15.01
C ALA A 362 27.18 -12.83 -14.39
N HIS A 363 26.25 -11.93 -14.11
CA HIS A 363 26.54 -10.62 -13.52
C HIS A 363 25.86 -10.52 -12.16
N THR A 364 26.62 -10.17 -11.11
CA THR A 364 26.07 -10.08 -9.76
C THR A 364 26.22 -8.67 -9.22
N CYS A 365 25.13 -8.09 -8.70
CA CYS A 365 25.17 -6.87 -7.93
C CYS A 365 24.16 -6.92 -6.77
N CYS A 366 24.53 -6.39 -5.60
CA CYS A 366 23.65 -6.30 -4.43
C CYS A 366 22.96 -7.64 -4.05
N GLY A 367 23.70 -8.76 -4.14
CA GLY A 367 23.17 -10.10 -3.86
C GLY A 367 22.23 -10.66 -4.92
N ILE A 368 22.04 -9.97 -6.06
CA ILE A 368 21.19 -10.38 -7.17
C ILE A 368 22.07 -10.84 -8.33
N THR A 369 21.92 -12.10 -8.75
CA THR A 369 22.66 -12.66 -9.88
C THR A 369 21.79 -12.68 -11.13
N MET A 370 22.25 -12.04 -12.19
CA MET A 370 21.60 -11.93 -13.49
C MET A 370 22.25 -12.87 -14.49
N GLN A 371 21.40 -13.63 -15.19
CA GLN A 371 21.81 -14.55 -16.24
C GLN A 371 20.84 -14.47 -17.41
N TYR A 372 21.36 -14.22 -18.60
CA TYR A 372 20.57 -14.19 -19.82
C TYR A 372 20.85 -15.45 -20.65
N SER A 373 19.79 -16.20 -21.00
CA SER A 373 19.91 -17.31 -21.95
C SER A 373 18.57 -17.60 -22.59
N ARG A 374 18.56 -18.12 -23.82
CA ARG A 374 17.34 -18.58 -24.52
C ARG A 374 16.20 -17.56 -24.51
N ALA A 375 16.52 -16.28 -24.71
CA ALA A 375 15.58 -15.14 -24.67
C ALA A 375 14.93 -14.86 -23.28
N TRP A 376 15.54 -15.30 -22.19
CA TRP A 376 15.09 -15.00 -20.82
C TRP A 376 16.22 -14.36 -20.00
N LEU A 377 15.95 -13.19 -19.42
CA LEU A 377 16.77 -12.65 -18.34
C LEU A 377 16.23 -13.16 -17.02
N ARG A 378 17.07 -13.88 -16.29
CA ARG A 378 16.79 -14.45 -14.97
C ARG A 378 17.51 -13.62 -13.91
N MET A 379 16.80 -13.26 -12.85
CA MET A 379 17.37 -12.59 -11.68
C MET A 379 17.18 -13.48 -10.46
N HIS A 380 18.27 -14.03 -9.95
CA HIS A 380 18.29 -14.88 -8.77
C HIS A 380 18.27 -14.01 -7.52
N LEU A 381 17.26 -14.23 -6.68
CA LEU A 381 17.04 -13.55 -5.41
C LEU A 381 17.81 -14.26 -4.28
N PRO A 382 18.07 -13.58 -3.14
CA PRO A 382 18.74 -14.19 -1.99
C PRO A 382 18.03 -15.43 -1.44
N SER A 383 16.70 -15.51 -1.59
CA SER A 383 15.88 -16.66 -1.22
C SER A 383 16.09 -17.91 -2.11
N GLY A 384 16.87 -17.79 -3.19
CA GLY A 384 17.01 -18.80 -4.23
C GLY A 384 15.91 -18.75 -5.31
N ARG A 385 14.85 -17.96 -5.11
CA ARG A 385 13.81 -17.76 -6.13
C ARG A 385 14.35 -16.95 -7.30
N VAL A 386 13.77 -17.16 -8.49
CA VAL A 386 14.20 -16.50 -9.73
C VAL A 386 13.06 -15.64 -10.30
N LEU A 387 13.35 -14.39 -10.64
CA LEU A 387 12.47 -13.55 -11.47
C LEU A 387 12.82 -13.71 -12.95
N TYR A 388 11.80 -13.71 -13.80
CA TYR A 388 11.93 -13.97 -15.23
C TYR A 388 11.44 -12.78 -16.05
N TYR A 389 12.27 -12.33 -16.99
CA TYR A 389 11.94 -11.30 -17.97
C TYR A 389 12.05 -11.90 -19.37
N ALA A 390 10.91 -11.96 -20.07
CA ALA A 390 10.80 -12.59 -21.40
C ALA A 390 11.27 -11.66 -22.51
N ALA A 391 12.05 -12.17 -23.45
CA ALA A 391 12.57 -11.46 -24.63
C ALA A 391 13.02 -10.02 -24.31
N PRO A 392 13.92 -9.85 -23.32
CA PRO A 392 14.40 -8.54 -22.93
C PRO A 392 15.20 -7.93 -24.09
N ARG A 393 15.12 -6.61 -24.24
CA ARG A 393 15.87 -5.86 -25.25
C ARG A 393 16.37 -4.55 -24.67
N VAL A 394 17.57 -4.19 -25.08
CA VAL A 394 18.15 -2.86 -24.89
C VAL A 394 18.16 -2.21 -26.27
N ASP A 395 17.53 -1.05 -26.41
CA ASP A 395 17.57 -0.31 -27.68
C ASP A 395 18.87 0.48 -27.86
N GLU A 396 18.99 1.16 -29.01
CA GLU A 396 20.17 1.98 -29.37
C GLU A 396 20.41 3.14 -28.40
N HIS A 397 19.36 3.61 -27.72
CA HIS A 397 19.43 4.67 -26.71
C HIS A 397 19.65 4.13 -25.29
N GLY A 398 19.80 2.81 -25.12
CA GLY A 398 20.01 2.16 -23.84
C GLY A 398 18.73 1.93 -23.03
N ALA A 399 17.54 2.12 -23.61
CA ALA A 399 16.29 1.86 -22.91
C ALA A 399 16.03 0.35 -22.84
N LEU A 400 15.73 -0.12 -21.63
CA LEU A 400 15.47 -1.52 -21.34
C LEU A 400 13.98 -1.83 -21.49
N SER A 401 13.64 -2.95 -22.13
CA SER A 401 12.26 -3.41 -22.28
C SER A 401 12.17 -4.94 -22.23
N TYR A 402 10.98 -5.47 -22.00
CA TYR A 402 10.71 -6.92 -22.03
C TYR A 402 9.28 -7.20 -22.49
N MET A 403 8.98 -8.44 -22.87
CA MET A 403 7.61 -8.87 -23.19
C MET A 403 6.86 -9.27 -21.92
N GLY A 404 5.65 -8.74 -21.73
CA GLY A 404 4.85 -8.99 -20.54
C GLY A 404 3.40 -8.57 -20.69
N THR A 405 2.56 -8.97 -19.73
CA THR A 405 1.17 -8.50 -19.66
C THR A 405 1.13 -7.07 -19.11
N HIS A 406 0.72 -6.12 -19.94
CA HIS A 406 0.55 -4.72 -19.55
C HIS A 406 -0.51 -4.59 -18.44
N PRO A 407 -0.25 -3.85 -17.35
CA PRO A 407 -1.12 -3.83 -16.18
C PRO A 407 -2.53 -3.28 -16.46
N ILE A 408 -2.62 -2.26 -17.32
CA ILE A 408 -3.90 -1.61 -17.68
C ILE A 408 -4.63 -2.40 -18.77
N THR A 409 -4.05 -2.46 -19.98
CA THR A 409 -4.71 -3.09 -21.14
C THR A 409 -4.84 -4.61 -21.04
N ARG A 410 -4.13 -5.26 -20.11
CA ARG A 410 -4.06 -6.73 -19.95
C ARG A 410 -3.58 -7.49 -21.19
N LYS A 411 -3.07 -6.78 -22.21
CA LYS A 411 -2.51 -7.38 -23.43
C LYS A 411 -1.06 -7.77 -23.20
N TRP A 412 -0.63 -8.87 -23.82
CA TRP A 412 0.78 -9.23 -23.92
C TRP A 412 1.47 -8.30 -24.90
N THR A 413 2.43 -7.51 -24.44
CA THR A 413 3.10 -6.47 -25.23
C THR A 413 4.51 -6.21 -24.73
N ARG A 414 5.28 -5.39 -25.45
CA ARG A 414 6.57 -4.89 -25.00
C ARG A 414 6.35 -3.78 -23.96
N ILE A 415 6.98 -3.93 -22.81
CA ILE A 415 6.88 -3.01 -21.67
C ILE A 415 8.27 -2.43 -21.41
N THR A 416 8.36 -1.10 -21.41
CA THR A 416 9.59 -0.38 -21.01
C THR A 416 9.82 -0.53 -19.52
N THR A 417 11.07 -0.66 -19.12
CA THR A 417 11.51 -0.75 -17.73
C THR A 417 12.83 -0.01 -17.53
N TYR A 418 13.25 0.11 -16.28
CA TYR A 418 14.46 0.80 -15.88
C TYR A 418 14.91 0.26 -14.52
N GLY A 419 16.13 0.58 -14.09
CA GLY A 419 16.74 0.03 -12.89
C GLY A 419 15.88 0.14 -11.63
N GLY A 420 15.28 1.30 -11.39
CA GLY A 420 14.39 1.51 -10.24
C GLY A 420 13.17 0.59 -10.26
N LYS A 421 12.56 0.36 -11.44
CA LYS A 421 11.43 -0.58 -11.57
C LYS A 421 11.85 -2.04 -11.38
N LEU A 422 13.07 -2.42 -11.79
CA LEU A 422 13.62 -3.74 -11.52
C LEU A 422 13.85 -3.94 -10.01
N VAL A 423 14.44 -2.94 -9.34
CA VAL A 423 14.60 -2.93 -7.87
C VAL A 423 13.25 -3.05 -7.17
N GLU A 424 12.22 -2.33 -7.61
CA GLU A 424 10.85 -2.46 -7.07
C GLU A 424 10.32 -3.89 -7.16
N ASN A 425 10.46 -4.54 -8.32
CA ASN A 425 10.02 -5.92 -8.49
C ASN A 425 10.77 -6.88 -7.57
N ILE A 426 12.09 -6.71 -7.43
CA ILE A 426 12.95 -7.49 -6.54
C ILE A 426 12.55 -7.28 -5.08
N THR A 427 12.36 -6.03 -4.63
CA THR A 427 11.96 -5.72 -3.26
C THR A 427 10.61 -6.36 -2.93
N GLN A 428 9.60 -6.18 -3.78
CA GLN A 428 8.29 -6.82 -3.59
C GLN A 428 8.38 -8.35 -3.58
N ALA A 429 9.26 -8.92 -4.40
CA ALA A 429 9.49 -10.35 -4.47
C ALA A 429 10.17 -10.89 -3.20
N VAL A 430 11.22 -10.24 -2.73
CA VAL A 430 11.92 -10.63 -1.50
C VAL A 430 11.01 -10.45 -0.27
N SER A 431 10.23 -9.38 -0.19
CA SER A 431 9.22 -9.21 0.88
C SER A 431 8.21 -10.36 0.92
N ARG A 432 7.74 -10.81 -0.25
CA ARG A 432 6.88 -11.99 -0.36
C ARG A 432 7.60 -13.25 0.13
N ASP A 433 8.88 -13.40 -0.18
CA ASP A 433 9.66 -14.57 0.22
C ASP A 433 9.89 -14.61 1.74
N VAL A 434 10.11 -13.44 2.36
CA VAL A 434 10.13 -13.31 3.83
C VAL A 434 8.80 -13.73 4.43
N LEU A 435 7.68 -13.19 3.92
CA LEU A 435 6.34 -13.55 4.39
C LEU A 435 6.07 -15.05 4.23
N ALA A 436 6.48 -15.65 3.12
CA ALA A 436 6.29 -17.09 2.88
C ALA A 436 7.19 -17.96 3.79
N ALA A 437 8.40 -17.49 4.11
CA ALA A 437 9.38 -18.24 4.88
C ALA A 437 8.97 -18.47 6.34
N CYS A 438 8.18 -17.57 6.94
CA CYS A 438 7.69 -17.75 8.32
C CYS A 438 6.43 -18.63 8.41
N MET A 439 5.71 -18.88 7.30
CA MET A 439 4.46 -19.66 7.31
C MET A 439 4.61 -21.06 7.95
N PRO A 440 5.64 -21.87 7.64
CA PRO A 440 5.79 -23.19 8.25
C PRO A 440 5.97 -23.15 9.76
N ALA A 441 6.71 -22.17 10.29
CA ALA A 441 6.92 -22.02 11.73
C ALA A 441 5.61 -21.59 12.44
N ILE A 442 4.79 -20.77 11.78
CA ILE A 442 3.48 -20.34 12.26
C ILE A 442 2.51 -21.52 12.36
N GLU A 443 2.40 -22.33 11.30
CA GLU A 443 1.57 -23.55 11.31
C GLU A 443 2.08 -24.57 12.34
N ALA A 444 3.40 -24.77 12.44
CA ALA A 444 4.00 -25.65 13.45
C ALA A 444 3.75 -25.20 14.89
N ALA A 445 3.62 -23.88 15.12
CA ALA A 445 3.23 -23.30 16.40
C ALA A 445 1.72 -23.42 16.70
N GLY A 446 0.92 -24.01 15.80
CA GLY A 446 -0.51 -24.27 15.98
C GLY A 446 -1.44 -23.16 15.49
N TYR A 447 -0.91 -22.13 14.83
CA TYR A 447 -1.72 -21.10 14.20
C TYR A 447 -2.13 -21.54 12.79
N ALA A 448 -3.42 -21.82 12.57
CA ALA A 448 -3.90 -22.19 11.24
C ALA A 448 -4.00 -20.96 10.35
N ILE A 449 -3.18 -20.84 9.31
CA ILE A 449 -3.18 -19.70 8.39
C ILE A 449 -4.41 -19.81 7.48
N VAL A 450 -5.34 -18.87 7.61
CA VAL A 450 -6.60 -18.88 6.86
C VAL A 450 -6.64 -17.84 5.75
N LEU A 451 -5.86 -16.77 5.87
CA LEU A 451 -5.79 -15.72 4.86
C LEU A 451 -4.50 -14.91 4.97
N THR A 452 -4.02 -14.41 3.84
CA THR A 452 -2.97 -13.38 3.78
C THR A 452 -3.47 -12.18 3.00
N VAL A 453 -3.28 -10.98 3.52
CA VAL A 453 -3.67 -9.73 2.86
C VAL A 453 -2.48 -8.78 2.86
N HIS A 454 -1.87 -8.57 1.69
CA HIS A 454 -0.63 -7.80 1.55
C HIS A 454 0.52 -8.43 2.37
N ASP A 455 0.93 -7.78 3.44
CA ASP A 455 1.98 -8.21 4.37
C ASP A 455 1.40 -8.71 5.71
N GLU A 456 0.07 -8.81 5.79
CA GLU A 456 -0.70 -9.27 6.95
C GLU A 456 -1.02 -10.76 6.84
N MET A 457 -0.77 -11.52 7.90
CA MET A 457 -1.27 -12.88 8.09
C MET A 457 -2.45 -12.91 9.05
N ILE A 458 -3.48 -13.66 8.67
CA ILE A 458 -4.67 -13.90 9.49
C ILE A 458 -4.72 -15.39 9.78
N THR A 459 -4.69 -15.72 11.06
CA THR A 459 -4.68 -17.10 11.54
C THR A 459 -5.91 -17.38 12.40
N GLU A 460 -6.44 -18.60 12.34
CA GLU A 460 -7.38 -19.12 13.33
C GLU A 460 -6.59 -19.91 14.37
N ALA A 461 -6.85 -19.65 15.66
CA ALA A 461 -6.26 -20.39 16.75
C ALA A 461 -7.25 -20.56 17.90
N ASP A 462 -6.98 -21.50 18.81
CA ASP A 462 -7.82 -21.72 19.98
C ASP A 462 -7.88 -20.46 20.85
N ASP A 463 -9.05 -20.18 21.41
CA ASP A 463 -9.27 -18.97 22.21
C ASP A 463 -8.71 -19.14 23.64
N ASN A 464 -7.38 -19.12 23.74
CA ASN A 464 -6.64 -19.18 25.00
C ASN A 464 -5.39 -18.30 24.96
N ALA A 465 -4.70 -18.17 26.09
CA ALA A 465 -3.54 -17.27 26.23
C ALA A 465 -2.29 -17.71 25.44
N ALA A 466 -2.18 -18.99 25.07
CA ALA A 466 -1.03 -19.51 24.33
C ALA A 466 -0.95 -18.90 22.91
N PHE A 467 -2.10 -18.61 22.32
CA PHE A 467 -2.19 -17.97 21.01
C PHE A 467 -2.44 -16.47 21.17
N ASN A 468 -1.39 -15.68 21.00
CA ASN A 468 -1.48 -14.22 21.12
C ASN A 468 -0.75 -13.51 19.98
N ALA A 469 -1.06 -12.22 19.81
CA ALA A 469 -0.51 -11.40 18.74
C ALA A 469 1.00 -11.18 18.84
N ALA A 470 1.55 -11.08 20.06
CA ALA A 470 2.98 -10.89 20.25
C ALA A 470 3.77 -12.11 19.77
N HIS A 471 3.29 -13.31 20.07
CA HIS A 471 3.92 -14.55 19.60
C HIS A 471 3.83 -14.71 18.08
N LEU A 472 2.66 -14.47 17.46
CA LEU A 472 2.52 -14.49 16.01
C LEU A 472 3.41 -13.44 15.32
N ALA A 473 3.44 -12.21 15.84
CA ALA A 473 4.30 -11.15 15.34
C ALA A 473 5.78 -11.52 15.45
N ALA A 474 6.20 -12.18 16.54
CA ALA A 474 7.57 -12.63 16.72
C ALA A 474 7.97 -13.73 15.74
N LEU A 475 7.07 -14.68 15.45
CA LEU A 475 7.27 -15.69 14.40
C LEU A 475 7.44 -15.03 13.03
N MET A 476 6.64 -14.01 12.71
CA MET A 476 6.76 -13.24 11.47
C MET A 476 8.03 -12.38 11.42
N ALA A 477 8.46 -11.83 12.55
CA ALA A 477 9.64 -10.97 12.67
C ALA A 477 10.97 -11.75 12.78
N THR A 478 10.95 -13.09 12.64
CA THR A 478 12.16 -13.91 12.66
C THR A 478 12.81 -13.96 11.26
N PRO A 479 14.03 -13.42 11.06
CA PRO A 479 14.66 -13.42 9.75
C PRO A 479 14.99 -14.84 9.27
N PRO A 480 14.68 -15.20 8.01
CA PRO A 480 15.13 -16.47 7.46
C PRO A 480 16.67 -16.50 7.35
N HIS A 481 17.25 -17.71 7.26
CA HIS A 481 18.70 -17.91 7.23
C HIS A 481 19.41 -17.15 6.09
N TRP A 482 18.72 -16.89 4.97
CA TRP A 482 19.26 -16.16 3.82
C TRP A 482 19.09 -14.63 3.93
N ALA A 483 18.35 -14.12 4.92
CA ALA A 483 18.08 -12.69 5.14
C ALA A 483 18.68 -12.15 6.44
N GLN A 484 19.81 -12.71 6.89
CA GLN A 484 20.45 -12.25 8.13
C GLN A 484 20.78 -10.75 8.06
N GLY A 485 20.56 -10.06 9.18
CA GLY A 485 20.77 -8.61 9.30
C GLY A 485 19.63 -7.73 8.76
N LEU A 486 18.61 -8.29 8.08
CA LEU A 486 17.37 -7.58 7.75
C LEU A 486 16.59 -7.30 9.06
N PRO A 487 16.43 -6.03 9.50
CA PRO A 487 15.68 -5.74 10.71
C PRO A 487 14.20 -5.98 10.43
N LEU A 488 13.66 -7.11 10.84
CA LEU A 488 12.24 -7.42 10.74
C LEU A 488 11.51 -6.97 12.00
N ALA A 489 10.30 -6.47 11.80
CA ALA A 489 9.37 -6.14 12.86
C ALA A 489 7.95 -6.43 12.37
N ALA A 490 7.08 -6.83 13.29
CA ALA A 490 5.68 -7.04 13.01
C ALA A 490 4.84 -6.55 14.18
N GLU A 491 3.61 -6.13 13.89
CA GLU A 491 2.63 -5.76 14.90
C GLU A 491 1.33 -6.51 14.62
N GLY A 492 0.58 -6.81 15.67
CA GLY A 492 -0.59 -7.65 15.56
C GLY A 492 -1.66 -7.39 16.60
N PHE A 493 -2.80 -8.01 16.40
CA PHE A 493 -3.97 -7.93 17.29
C PHE A 493 -4.76 -9.24 17.27
N GLN A 494 -5.67 -9.37 18.22
CA GLN A 494 -6.57 -10.51 18.36
C GLN A 494 -8.02 -10.04 18.21
N THR A 495 -8.87 -10.83 17.57
CA THR A 495 -10.29 -10.50 17.39
C THR A 495 -11.11 -11.73 17.04
N HIS A 496 -12.41 -11.74 17.37
CA HIS A 496 -13.35 -12.75 16.87
C HIS A 496 -13.90 -12.39 15.48
N ARG A 497 -13.75 -11.13 15.08
CA ARG A 497 -14.27 -10.58 13.81
C ARG A 497 -13.21 -9.74 13.14
N TYR A 498 -12.82 -10.11 11.93
CA TYR A 498 -11.73 -9.44 11.23
C TYR A 498 -12.06 -7.96 10.99
N ARG A 499 -11.06 -7.11 11.18
CA ARG A 499 -11.14 -5.66 11.07
C ARG A 499 -9.80 -5.10 10.63
N LYS A 500 -9.79 -3.84 10.19
CA LYS A 500 -8.53 -3.10 10.06
C LYS A 500 -8.22 -2.42 11.39
N GLN A 501 -6.95 -2.52 11.82
CA GLN A 501 -6.43 -1.80 12.98
C GLN A 501 -6.14 -0.34 12.63
#